data_AF-A0A7S3QAH1-F1
#
_entry.id   AF-A0A7S3QAH1-F1
#
_cell.length_a   1.000
_cell.length_b   1.000
_cell.length_c   1.000
_cell.angle_alpha   90.00
_cell.angle_beta   90.00
_cell.angle_gamma   90.00
#
_symmetry.space_group_name_H-M   'P 1'
#
loop_
_entity.id
_entity.type
_entity.pdbx_description
1 polymer ?
#
loop_
_entity_poly.entity_id
_entity_poly.type
_entity_poly.pdbx_seq_one_letter_code
_entity_poly.pdbx_strand_id
1 'polypeptide(L)'
;MMKKNTVIRTACLHCYLCLSAALSVSPGSKSTVNVSVTKRIPDVSPADVRKVWLDYIWKQGGGLPLLVIMKDKSEAKGSPRTLVPLFAEETLLDSSSNDDEEGMDTTLIQKYKLTDLGPVWKSEIEPDSHLGKVSFAPFSNSNDESKVSSVDADARSGTDVTWDVTFNTLNRQDLWQSVTENSISDACENLASYLLKPILLTSKLRMQVPDDSDSTTKSVLDKWFDFCWKDGGGLPNPIPPIPLSKDGYDRILIPPFLREKIFQINHDVSDEKKSEIIYTVANPSSLTYPVHTHLGRLTFQAVEGAGAVDELDLIWEVNIRPYRGSEAFVKTLTETILSIYMTCFKTHMERPGEMVDVYAPRGKMKGKGPLFQVNVDSWLGGVLETHLNDDRPVAEQTADLLQPLKWGIQYDGLSSEWTTKDISDEIILDE
;
A
#
# COMPACT_ATOMS: atom_id res chain seq x y z
N MET A 1 26.59 -13.69 2.29
CA MET A 1 25.78 -14.11 3.45
C MET A 1 24.75 -13.02 3.75
N MET A 2 23.59 -13.04 3.09
CA MET A 2 22.54 -12.04 3.25
C MET A 2 21.51 -12.49 4.28
N LYS A 3 21.10 -11.54 5.14
CA LYS A 3 20.11 -11.66 6.21
C LYS A 3 18.76 -12.18 5.67
N LYS A 4 18.45 -13.47 5.90
CA LYS A 4 17.16 -14.11 5.60
C LYS A 4 16.09 -13.96 6.71
N ASN A 5 16.31 -13.10 7.72
CA ASN A 5 15.52 -13.15 8.96
C ASN A 5 14.35 -12.16 9.08
N THR A 6 14.09 -11.29 8.10
CA THR A 6 13.10 -10.21 8.31
C THR A 6 11.68 -10.58 7.83
N VAL A 7 11.54 -11.32 6.74
CA VAL A 7 10.21 -11.58 6.12
C VAL A 7 9.37 -12.63 6.87
N ILE A 8 10.00 -13.45 7.72
CA ILE A 8 9.30 -14.51 8.50
C ILE A 8 8.62 -13.95 9.76
N ARG A 9 8.95 -12.74 10.23
CA ARG A 9 8.51 -12.25 11.54
C ARG A 9 7.03 -11.84 11.60
N THR A 10 6.47 -11.23 10.56
CA THR A 10 5.09 -10.69 10.60
C THR A 10 4.02 -11.77 10.43
N ALA A 11 4.25 -12.77 9.57
CA ALA A 11 3.38 -13.95 9.46
C ALA A 11 3.44 -14.84 10.72
N CYS A 12 4.51 -14.74 11.50
CA CYS A 12 4.68 -15.49 12.73
C CYS A 12 3.81 -14.98 13.89
N LEU A 13 3.42 -13.70 13.94
CA LEU A 13 2.71 -13.15 15.12
C LEU A 13 1.30 -13.78 15.29
N HIS A 14 0.57 -13.99 14.18
CA HIS A 14 -0.71 -14.70 14.19
C HIS A 14 -0.56 -16.19 14.57
N CYS A 15 0.50 -16.86 14.09
CA CYS A 15 0.81 -18.24 14.50
C CYS A 15 1.24 -18.32 15.98
N TYR A 16 1.98 -17.34 16.49
CA TYR A 16 2.45 -17.30 17.88
C TYR A 16 1.29 -17.12 18.87
N LEU A 17 0.33 -16.22 18.58
CA LEU A 17 -0.86 -16.04 19.42
C LEU A 17 -1.72 -17.32 19.50
N CYS A 18 -1.78 -18.12 18.43
CA CYS A 18 -2.50 -19.39 18.45
C CYS A 18 -1.70 -20.55 19.09
N LEU A 19 -0.37 -20.58 19.00
CA LEU A 19 0.44 -21.70 19.52
C LEU A 19 0.80 -21.60 21.01
N SER A 20 0.91 -20.40 21.59
CA SER A 20 1.35 -20.22 22.98
C SER A 20 0.25 -20.48 24.03
N ALA A 21 -0.98 -20.75 23.61
CA ALA A 21 -2.09 -21.06 24.50
C ALA A 21 -1.94 -22.39 25.26
N ALA A 22 -1.01 -23.29 24.87
CA ALA A 22 -0.98 -24.67 25.34
C ALA A 22 -0.05 -24.99 26.53
N LEU A 23 0.68 -24.04 27.12
CA LEU A 23 1.61 -24.33 28.22
C LEU A 23 1.17 -23.72 29.56
N SER A 24 1.09 -24.63 30.54
CA SER A 24 0.79 -24.53 31.97
C SER A 24 0.84 -23.14 32.60
N VAL A 25 -0.30 -22.71 33.16
CA VAL A 25 -0.43 -21.52 34.00
C VAL A 25 -0.38 -21.95 35.46
N SER A 26 0.72 -21.64 36.15
CA SER A 26 0.70 -21.56 37.62
C SER A 26 0.07 -20.22 37.99
N PRO A 27 -0.86 -20.14 38.97
CA PRO A 27 -1.41 -18.87 39.43
C PRO A 27 -0.26 -18.02 39.98
N GLY A 28 0.19 -17.06 39.17
CA GLY A 28 1.37 -16.26 39.42
C GLY A 28 1.04 -14.97 40.15
N SER A 29 2.02 -14.47 40.91
CA SER A 29 2.02 -13.10 41.43
C SER A 29 1.81 -12.10 40.29
N LYS A 30 0.99 -11.07 40.53
CA LYS A 30 0.81 -9.94 39.60
C LYS A 30 2.18 -9.43 39.16
N SER A 31 2.39 -9.33 37.84
CA SER A 31 3.67 -8.94 37.26
C SER A 31 3.45 -7.78 36.29
N THR A 32 4.27 -6.74 36.38
CA THR A 32 4.13 -5.53 35.56
C THR A 32 4.95 -5.65 34.28
N VAL A 33 4.30 -5.48 33.14
CA VAL A 33 4.95 -5.28 31.85
C VAL A 33 5.22 -3.79 31.67
N ASN A 34 6.45 -3.45 31.34
CA ASN A 34 6.86 -2.08 31.02
C ASN A 34 7.75 -2.13 29.77
N VAL A 35 7.24 -1.56 28.68
CA VAL A 35 7.90 -1.51 27.37
C VAL A 35 8.08 -0.06 26.99
N SER A 36 9.29 0.29 26.54
CA SER A 36 9.60 1.61 25.99
C SER A 36 10.35 1.43 24.68
N VAL A 37 9.82 2.00 23.61
CA VAL A 37 10.43 1.97 22.28
C VAL A 37 10.64 3.41 21.80
N THR A 38 11.89 3.75 21.50
CA THR A 38 12.25 5.06 20.92
C THR A 38 12.64 4.90 19.46
N LYS A 39 12.07 5.74 18.60
CA LYS A 39 12.37 5.82 17.17
C LYS A 39 12.64 7.26 16.76
N ARG A 40 13.74 7.45 16.04
CA ARG A 40 14.13 8.73 15.46
C ARG A 40 13.55 8.90 14.07
N ILE A 41 12.95 10.06 13.81
CA ILE A 41 12.37 10.45 12.53
C ILE A 41 13.06 11.73 12.06
N PRO A 42 13.89 11.68 11.01
CA PRO A 42 14.60 12.85 10.52
C PRO A 42 13.65 13.81 9.78
N ASP A 43 13.98 15.10 9.81
CA ASP A 43 13.41 16.15 8.98
C ASP A 43 11.89 16.38 9.13
N VAL A 44 11.30 15.97 10.25
CA VAL A 44 9.87 16.16 10.58
C VAL A 44 9.73 16.73 11.98
N SER A 45 8.85 17.73 12.16
CA SER A 45 8.62 18.38 13.45
C SER A 45 7.82 17.49 14.42
N PRO A 46 7.96 17.66 15.75
CA PRO A 46 7.20 16.86 16.72
C PRO A 46 5.68 17.00 16.55
N ALA A 47 5.21 18.19 16.15
CA ALA A 47 3.79 18.46 15.90
C ALA A 47 3.25 17.65 14.71
N ASP A 48 4.01 17.60 13.60
CA ASP A 48 3.62 16.86 12.41
C ASP A 48 3.65 15.35 12.66
N VAL A 49 4.69 14.84 13.34
CA VAL A 49 4.76 13.43 13.72
C VAL A 49 3.60 13.04 14.62
N ARG A 50 3.24 13.89 15.60
CA ARG A 50 2.08 13.66 16.47
C ARG A 50 0.77 13.62 15.67
N LYS A 51 0.57 14.57 14.75
CA LYS A 51 -0.61 14.61 13.89
C LYS A 51 -0.71 13.33 13.07
N VAL A 52 0.37 12.91 12.42
CA VAL A 52 0.41 11.67 11.65
C VAL A 52 0.22 10.44 12.54
N TRP A 53 0.78 10.39 13.75
CA TRP A 53 0.52 9.30 14.69
C TRP A 53 -0.97 9.19 15.02
N LEU A 54 -1.66 10.33 15.24
CA LEU A 54 -3.11 10.34 15.48
C LEU A 54 -3.90 9.90 14.24
N ASP A 55 -3.55 10.37 13.06
CA ASP A 55 -4.32 10.05 11.86
C ASP A 55 -4.05 8.63 11.36
N TYR A 56 -2.78 8.25 11.25
CA TYR A 56 -2.36 6.97 10.70
C TYR A 56 -2.42 5.84 11.74
N ILE A 57 -1.72 5.93 12.88
CA ILE A 57 -1.72 4.85 13.87
C ILE A 57 -3.05 4.81 14.63
N TRP A 58 -3.53 5.96 15.11
CA TRP A 58 -4.69 5.98 15.99
C TRP A 58 -6.02 5.75 15.26
N LYS A 59 -6.36 6.58 14.26
CA LYS A 59 -7.65 6.47 13.56
C LYS A 59 -7.71 5.27 12.61
N GLN A 60 -6.62 4.99 11.89
CA GLN A 60 -6.62 3.94 10.85
C GLN A 60 -6.06 2.59 11.33
N GLY A 61 -5.42 2.54 12.50
CA GLY A 61 -4.70 1.34 12.96
C GLY A 61 -3.39 1.08 12.23
N GLY A 62 -2.92 2.07 11.47
CA GLY A 62 -1.75 2.00 10.63
C GLY A 62 -0.54 1.41 11.34
N GLY A 63 0.00 0.33 10.80
CA GLY A 63 1.19 -0.32 11.32
C GLY A 63 0.97 -1.28 12.50
N LEU A 64 -0.26 -1.40 13.01
CA LEU A 64 -0.65 -2.47 13.93
C LEU A 64 -1.14 -3.69 13.14
N PRO A 65 -0.94 -4.93 13.65
CA PRO A 65 -1.49 -6.13 13.04
C PRO A 65 -2.99 -6.32 13.32
N LEU A 66 -3.75 -5.22 13.40
CA LEU A 66 -5.12 -5.16 13.88
C LEU A 66 -5.95 -4.19 13.02
N LEU A 67 -7.22 -4.51 12.81
CA LEU A 67 -8.18 -3.58 12.21
C LEU A 67 -8.71 -2.62 13.30
N VAL A 68 -8.83 -1.34 12.97
CA VAL A 68 -9.37 -0.33 13.88
C VAL A 68 -10.75 0.12 13.41
N ILE A 69 -11.70 0.15 14.35
CA ILE A 69 -13.05 0.67 14.14
C ILE A 69 -13.27 1.83 15.10
N MET A 70 -13.42 3.04 14.57
CA MET A 70 -13.79 4.22 15.35
C MET A 70 -15.27 4.14 15.74
N LYS A 71 -15.58 4.29 17.04
CA LYS A 71 -16.98 4.26 17.52
C LYS A 71 -17.74 5.55 17.19
N ASP A 72 -17.06 6.67 17.25
CA ASP A 72 -17.59 7.99 16.88
C ASP A 72 -16.77 8.58 15.74
N LYS A 73 -17.48 9.15 14.76
CA LYS A 73 -16.87 9.92 13.66
C LYS A 73 -16.48 11.33 14.09
N SER A 74 -16.93 11.81 15.24
CA SER A 74 -16.52 13.11 15.75
C SER A 74 -15.08 13.02 16.26
N GLU A 75 -14.23 13.96 15.85
CA GLU A 75 -12.86 14.12 16.35
C GLU A 75 -12.81 14.67 17.79
N ALA A 76 -13.90 14.56 18.53
CA ALA A 76 -13.99 15.07 19.88
C ALA A 76 -12.96 14.36 20.77
N LYS A 77 -12.33 15.11 21.67
CA LYS A 77 -11.41 14.58 22.67
C LYS A 77 -12.02 13.35 23.35
N GLY A 78 -11.29 12.24 23.34
CA GLY A 78 -11.71 10.99 23.96
C GLY A 78 -12.48 10.01 23.06
N SER A 79 -12.44 10.14 21.73
CA SER A 79 -13.09 9.16 20.84
C SER A 79 -12.53 7.74 21.07
N PRO A 80 -13.37 6.77 21.50
CA PRO A 80 -12.94 5.41 21.69
C PRO A 80 -12.81 4.69 20.35
N ARG A 81 -11.84 3.78 20.27
CA ARG A 81 -11.64 2.89 19.12
C ARG A 81 -11.68 1.43 19.54
N THR A 82 -12.15 0.57 18.64
CA THR A 82 -12.17 -0.89 18.84
C THR A 82 -11.10 -1.56 17.99
N LEU A 83 -10.31 -2.43 18.59
CA LEU A 83 -9.25 -3.20 17.95
C LEU A 83 -9.76 -4.62 17.61
N VAL A 84 -9.77 -4.99 16.32
CA VAL A 84 -10.24 -6.30 15.82
C VAL A 84 -9.05 -7.13 15.33
N PRO A 85 -8.96 -8.44 15.67
CA PRO A 85 -10.01 -9.32 16.22
C PRO A 85 -10.08 -9.40 17.74
N LEU A 86 -9.35 -8.56 18.46
CA LEU A 86 -9.28 -8.62 19.93
C LEU A 86 -10.58 -8.16 20.61
N PHE A 87 -11.37 -7.35 19.91
CA PHE A 87 -12.53 -6.62 20.42
C PHE A 87 -12.20 -5.83 21.69
N ALA A 88 -10.97 -5.30 21.74
CA ALA A 88 -10.50 -4.46 22.83
C ALA A 88 -10.77 -2.99 22.51
N GLU A 89 -11.08 -2.18 23.52
CA GLU A 89 -11.45 -0.78 23.36
C GLU A 89 -10.40 0.13 23.98
N GLU A 90 -9.88 1.06 23.18
CA GLU A 90 -8.93 2.08 23.63
C GLU A 90 -9.56 3.46 23.59
N THR A 91 -9.13 4.33 24.49
CA THR A 91 -9.60 5.73 24.56
C THR A 91 -8.41 6.66 24.76
N LEU A 92 -8.38 7.75 23.99
CA LEU A 92 -7.41 8.83 24.22
C LEU A 92 -7.70 9.50 25.56
N LEU A 93 -6.65 9.70 26.35
CA LEU A 93 -6.73 10.53 27.53
C LEU A 93 -6.41 11.97 27.13
N ASP A 94 -7.01 12.94 27.82
CA ASP A 94 -6.69 14.34 27.60
C ASP A 94 -5.18 14.56 27.68
N SER A 95 -4.62 15.12 26.60
CA SER A 95 -3.28 15.65 26.63
C SER A 95 -3.31 16.81 27.61
N SER A 96 -2.84 16.57 28.84
CA SER A 96 -2.50 17.64 29.77
C SER A 96 -1.41 18.44 29.08
N SER A 97 -1.79 19.48 28.36
CA SER A 97 -0.83 20.40 27.83
C SER A 97 -0.24 21.12 29.03
N ASN A 98 1.06 20.96 29.24
CA ASN A 98 1.83 21.92 30.01
C ASN A 98 1.97 23.16 29.12
N ASP A 99 0.85 23.78 28.73
CA ASP A 99 0.81 24.97 27.85
C ASP A 99 1.37 26.22 28.54
N ASP A 100 1.81 26.12 29.80
CA ASP A 100 2.29 27.26 30.59
C ASP A 100 3.82 27.48 30.52
N GLU A 101 4.57 26.73 29.72
CA GLU A 101 5.99 27.00 29.48
C GLU A 101 6.27 27.30 28.00
N GLU A 102 6.28 28.59 27.64
CA GLU A 102 6.71 29.16 26.35
C GLU A 102 8.22 28.94 26.08
N GLY A 103 8.66 27.67 26.04
CA GLY A 103 10.02 27.26 25.68
C GLY A 103 10.03 26.54 24.33
N MET A 104 11.04 26.82 23.51
CA MET A 104 11.21 26.32 22.13
C MET A 104 11.41 24.78 21.99
N ASP A 105 11.31 24.02 23.09
CA ASP A 105 11.56 22.58 23.20
C ASP A 105 10.34 21.82 23.79
N THR A 106 9.13 22.16 23.31
CA THR A 106 7.91 21.53 23.83
C THR A 106 7.83 20.06 23.39
N THR A 107 8.13 19.16 24.33
CA THR A 107 7.83 17.73 24.18
C THR A 107 6.32 17.55 24.19
N LEU A 108 5.75 17.10 23.08
CA LEU A 108 4.32 16.81 22.99
C LEU A 108 4.06 15.40 23.55
N ILE A 109 3.01 15.24 24.34
CA ILE A 109 2.65 13.95 24.95
C ILE A 109 1.21 13.60 24.60
N GLN A 110 1.01 12.40 24.08
CA GLN A 110 -0.29 11.77 23.90
C GLN A 110 -0.40 10.55 24.82
N LYS A 111 -1.49 10.46 25.60
CA LYS A 111 -1.78 9.31 26.44
C LYS A 111 -3.03 8.60 25.94
N TYR A 112 -3.09 7.29 26.15
CA TYR A 112 -4.28 6.48 25.91
C TYR A 112 -4.37 5.36 26.94
N LYS A 113 -5.57 4.85 27.17
CA LYS A 113 -5.80 3.69 28.01
C LYS A 113 -6.69 2.68 27.32
N LEU A 114 -6.56 1.42 27.72
CA LEU A 114 -7.47 0.36 27.31
C LEU A 114 -8.63 0.31 28.29
N THR A 115 -9.83 0.64 27.84
CA THR A 115 -11.06 0.68 28.64
C THR A 115 -11.82 -0.64 28.66
N ASP A 116 -11.67 -1.46 27.62
CA ASP A 116 -12.13 -2.85 27.61
C ASP A 116 -11.03 -3.73 27.00
N LEU A 117 -10.69 -4.81 27.68
CA LEU A 117 -9.71 -5.80 27.23
C LEU A 117 -10.25 -6.75 26.13
N GLY A 118 -11.56 -6.74 25.90
CA GLY A 118 -12.20 -7.70 25.01
C GLY A 118 -12.17 -9.13 25.57
N PRO A 119 -12.77 -10.11 24.88
CA PRO A 119 -12.86 -11.50 25.36
C PRO A 119 -11.49 -12.19 25.41
N VAL A 120 -10.52 -11.76 24.59
CA VAL A 120 -9.22 -12.44 24.46
C VAL A 120 -8.27 -12.08 25.60
N TRP A 121 -8.25 -10.81 26.06
CA TRP A 121 -7.26 -10.36 27.06
C TRP A 121 -7.79 -10.32 28.49
N LYS A 122 -9.10 -10.44 28.72
CA LYS A 122 -9.71 -10.40 30.07
C LYS A 122 -9.14 -11.43 31.06
N SER A 123 -8.63 -12.57 30.59
CA SER A 123 -8.03 -13.60 31.44
C SER A 123 -6.51 -13.45 31.66
N GLU A 124 -5.87 -12.54 30.95
CA GLU A 124 -4.40 -12.44 30.87
C GLU A 124 -3.88 -11.11 31.42
N ILE A 125 -4.67 -10.03 31.32
CA ILE A 125 -4.29 -8.68 31.72
C ILE A 125 -5.26 -8.18 32.80
N GLU A 126 -4.74 -7.49 33.81
CA GLU A 126 -5.56 -6.87 34.86
C GLU A 126 -6.40 -5.71 34.27
N PRO A 127 -7.73 -5.68 34.49
CA PRO A 127 -8.59 -4.59 34.04
C PRO A 127 -8.07 -3.22 34.49
N ASP A 128 -8.25 -2.20 33.64
CA ASP A 128 -7.84 -0.81 33.87
C ASP A 128 -6.33 -0.58 34.13
N SER A 129 -5.49 -1.61 34.04
CA SER A 129 -4.05 -1.47 34.28
C SER A 129 -3.27 -0.97 33.07
N HIS A 130 -3.83 -1.03 31.86
CA HIS A 130 -3.12 -0.74 30.62
C HIS A 130 -3.14 0.75 30.26
N LEU A 131 -1.95 1.34 30.29
CA LEU A 131 -1.68 2.74 29.95
C LEU A 131 -0.59 2.82 28.89
N GLY A 132 -0.87 3.57 27.82
CA GLY A 132 0.10 3.95 26.82
C GLY A 132 0.38 5.45 26.85
N LYS A 133 1.64 5.82 26.65
CA LYS A 133 2.12 7.19 26.54
C LYS A 133 3.06 7.29 25.34
N VAL A 134 2.79 8.23 24.46
CA VAL A 134 3.65 8.55 23.31
C VAL A 134 4.15 9.98 23.48
N SER A 135 5.46 10.16 23.49
CA SER A 135 6.09 11.48 23.53
C SER A 135 6.82 11.76 22.23
N PHE A 136 6.70 13.00 21.77
CA PHE A 136 7.33 13.53 20.56
C PHE A 136 8.22 14.69 20.99
N ALA A 137 9.53 14.47 20.95
CA ALA A 137 10.52 15.47 21.36
C ALA A 137 11.41 15.84 20.17
N PRO A 138 11.80 17.10 20.01
CA PRO A 138 12.86 17.44 19.06
C PRO A 138 14.15 16.76 19.51
N PHE A 139 14.95 16.24 18.57
CA PHE A 139 16.31 15.80 18.89
C PHE A 139 17.31 16.78 18.29
N SER A 140 18.23 17.27 19.12
CA SER A 140 19.42 17.98 18.65
C SER A 140 20.59 17.00 18.68
N ASN A 141 21.34 16.92 17.58
CA ASN A 141 22.63 16.22 17.56
C ASN A 141 23.67 17.05 18.32
N SER A 142 23.51 17.19 19.64
CA SER A 142 24.40 17.99 20.49
C SER A 142 25.65 17.24 20.95
N ASN A 143 25.78 15.95 20.62
CA ASN A 143 26.91 15.12 21.07
C ASN A 143 28.19 15.22 20.22
N ASP A 144 28.29 16.16 19.28
CA ASP A 144 29.52 16.40 18.52
C ASP A 144 30.09 17.79 18.79
N GLU A 145 30.48 18.05 20.05
CA GLU A 145 31.29 19.22 20.44
C GLU A 145 32.72 19.20 19.85
N SER A 146 33.04 18.25 18.95
CA SER A 146 34.39 18.05 18.43
C SER A 146 34.55 18.61 16.99
N LYS A 147 34.90 19.90 16.91
CA LYS A 147 35.60 20.55 15.78
C LYS A 147 35.18 20.08 14.37
N VAL A 148 34.00 20.49 13.90
CA VAL A 148 33.74 20.58 12.45
C VAL A 148 33.64 22.05 12.09
N SER A 149 34.70 22.55 11.45
CA SER A 149 34.75 23.87 10.85
C SER A 149 33.64 23.99 9.81
N SER A 150 32.72 24.91 10.08
CA SER A 150 31.79 25.57 9.17
C SER A 150 32.13 25.40 7.70
N VAL A 151 31.31 24.65 6.94
CA VAL A 151 30.72 25.07 5.65
C VAL A 151 29.46 24.25 5.31
N ASP A 152 29.31 22.98 5.75
CA ASP A 152 28.15 22.13 5.33
C ASP A 152 27.38 21.44 6.47
N ALA A 153 27.35 22.03 7.68
CA ALA A 153 26.62 21.48 8.81
C ALA A 153 25.12 21.82 8.74
N ASP A 154 24.40 21.21 7.81
CA ASP A 154 22.95 21.07 7.91
C ASP A 154 22.67 20.23 9.16
N ALA A 155 22.45 20.91 10.29
CA ALA A 155 21.97 20.28 11.52
C ALA A 155 20.61 19.64 11.20
N ARG A 156 20.62 18.35 10.84
CA ARG A 156 19.41 17.60 10.54
C ARG A 156 18.49 17.67 11.75
N SER A 157 17.42 18.44 11.61
CA SER A 157 16.35 18.50 12.59
C SER A 157 15.54 17.22 12.52
N GLY A 158 14.74 16.94 13.55
CA GLY A 158 13.82 15.83 13.52
C GLY A 158 13.20 15.56 14.88
N THR A 159 12.51 14.44 14.99
CA THR A 159 11.72 14.07 16.17
C THR A 159 12.13 12.69 16.68
N ASP A 160 12.39 12.60 17.98
CA ASP A 160 12.43 11.34 18.71
C ASP A 160 11.00 11.03 19.21
N VAL A 161 10.47 9.89 18.77
CA VAL A 161 9.19 9.33 19.19
C VAL A 161 9.47 8.24 20.21
N THR A 162 9.03 8.44 21.44
CA THR A 162 9.12 7.40 22.49
C THR A 162 7.72 6.93 22.85
N TRP A 163 7.49 5.63 22.73
CA TRP A 163 6.23 5.00 23.06
C TRP A 163 6.43 4.07 24.26
N ASP A 164 5.91 4.50 25.40
CA ASP A 164 5.90 3.77 26.66
C ASP A 164 4.54 3.09 26.86
N VAL A 165 4.54 1.79 27.17
CA VAL A 165 3.34 1.03 27.52
C VAL A 165 3.58 0.29 28.82
N THR A 166 2.63 0.42 29.75
CA THR A 166 2.67 -0.25 31.05
C THR A 166 1.32 -0.89 31.35
N PHE A 167 1.35 -2.14 31.82
CA PHE A 167 0.17 -2.85 32.31
C PHE A 167 0.55 -3.98 33.25
N ASN A 168 -0.42 -4.44 34.05
CA ASN A 168 -0.25 -5.61 34.90
C ASN A 168 -0.77 -6.85 34.20
N THR A 169 0.05 -7.89 34.15
CA THR A 169 -0.33 -9.21 33.64
C THR A 169 -0.70 -10.12 34.81
N LEU A 170 -1.71 -10.95 34.59
CA LEU A 170 -2.07 -12.03 35.50
C LEU A 170 -1.14 -13.22 35.29
N ASN A 171 -0.72 -13.46 34.05
CA ASN A 171 0.16 -14.55 33.65
C ASN A 171 1.08 -14.12 32.49
N ARG A 172 2.16 -14.88 32.26
CA ARG A 172 2.98 -14.80 31.02
C ARG A 172 3.57 -13.41 30.71
N GLN A 173 4.13 -12.74 31.72
CA GLN A 173 4.78 -11.43 31.58
C GLN A 173 5.73 -11.36 30.37
N ASP A 174 6.64 -12.31 30.22
CA ASP A 174 7.65 -12.31 29.14
C ASP A 174 7.02 -12.37 27.74
N LEU A 175 5.95 -13.14 27.57
CA LEU A 175 5.20 -13.22 26.32
C LEU A 175 4.59 -11.86 25.99
N TRP A 176 3.89 -11.26 26.95
CA TRP A 176 3.21 -9.98 26.77
C TRP A 176 4.21 -8.84 26.53
N GLN A 177 5.32 -8.83 27.26
CA GLN A 177 6.40 -7.89 27.00
C GLN A 177 6.93 -8.01 25.56
N SER A 178 7.20 -9.23 25.09
CA SER A 178 7.69 -9.44 23.72
C SER A 178 6.66 -9.08 22.65
N VAL A 179 5.39 -9.43 22.84
CA VAL A 179 4.31 -9.08 21.90
C VAL A 179 4.11 -7.56 21.83
N THR A 180 4.10 -6.88 22.98
CA THR A 180 3.95 -5.43 23.06
C THR A 180 5.16 -4.71 22.45
N GLU A 181 6.38 -5.12 22.78
CA GLU A 181 7.61 -4.56 22.22
C GLU A 181 7.66 -4.68 20.70
N ASN A 182 7.38 -5.87 20.15
CA ASN A 182 7.36 -6.07 18.70
C ASN A 182 6.26 -5.24 18.03
N SER A 183 5.04 -5.23 18.59
CA SER A 183 3.91 -4.51 17.99
C SER A 183 4.14 -2.99 17.96
N ILE A 184 4.67 -2.43 19.05
CA ILE A 184 5.00 -0.99 19.13
C ILE A 184 6.18 -0.68 18.21
N SER A 185 7.21 -1.54 18.18
CA SER A 185 8.36 -1.35 17.29
C SER A 185 7.94 -1.33 15.82
N ASP A 186 7.10 -2.29 15.41
CA ASP A 186 6.56 -2.34 14.05
C ASP A 186 5.70 -1.11 13.75
N ALA A 187 4.85 -0.66 14.68
CA ALA A 187 4.06 0.56 14.52
C ALA A 187 4.93 1.82 14.36
N CYS A 188 5.96 1.99 15.20
CA CYS A 188 6.90 3.11 15.10
C CYS A 188 7.68 3.10 13.78
N GLU A 189 8.07 1.92 13.30
CA GLU A 189 8.79 1.76 12.04
C GLU A 189 7.89 2.03 10.82
N ASN A 190 6.62 1.62 10.90
CA ASN A 190 5.60 1.93 9.92
C ASN A 190 5.23 3.42 9.93
N LEU A 191 5.20 4.08 11.09
CA LEU A 191 5.05 5.54 11.18
C LEU A 191 6.21 6.26 10.49
N ALA A 192 7.44 5.86 10.80
CA ALA A 192 8.62 6.42 10.15
C ALA A 192 8.54 6.23 8.62
N SER A 193 8.15 5.03 8.16
CA SER A 193 7.98 4.72 6.73
C SER A 193 6.85 5.53 6.07
N TYR A 194 5.75 5.76 6.80
CA TYR A 194 4.64 6.60 6.35
C TYR A 194 5.05 8.07 6.14
N LEU A 195 5.94 8.57 6.99
CA LEU A 195 6.45 9.94 6.93
C LEU A 195 7.53 10.14 5.87
N LEU A 196 8.07 9.07 5.28
CA LEU A 196 8.97 9.19 4.15
C LEU A 196 8.21 9.69 2.91
N LYS A 197 8.97 10.33 2.02
CA LYS A 197 8.45 10.72 0.70
C LYS A 197 7.94 9.47 -0.04
N PRO A 198 6.78 9.55 -0.68
CA PRO A 198 6.33 8.48 -1.54
C PRO A 198 7.33 8.24 -2.65
N ILE A 199 7.36 7.01 -3.14
CA ILE A 199 8.07 6.65 -4.36
C ILE A 199 7.05 6.69 -5.51
N LEU A 200 7.47 7.27 -6.62
CA LEU A 200 6.68 7.45 -7.82
C LEU A 200 7.15 6.46 -8.87
N LEU A 201 6.24 5.64 -9.36
CA LEU A 201 6.41 4.90 -10.61
C LEU A 201 5.75 5.68 -11.73
N THR A 202 6.52 6.01 -12.77
CA THR A 202 5.97 6.55 -14.02
C THR A 202 6.13 5.49 -15.09
N SER A 203 5.02 5.02 -15.64
CA SER A 203 4.98 4.10 -16.78
C SER A 203 4.37 4.79 -17.99
N LYS A 204 5.06 4.75 -19.12
CA LYS A 204 4.62 5.39 -20.36
C LYS A 204 4.57 4.37 -21.49
N LEU A 205 3.45 4.34 -22.20
CA LEU A 205 3.22 3.48 -23.37
C LEU A 205 2.62 4.31 -24.50
N ARG A 206 3.21 4.19 -25.69
CA ARG A 206 2.62 4.74 -26.92
C ARG A 206 1.74 3.70 -27.59
N MET A 207 0.57 4.14 -28.06
CA MET A 207 -0.42 3.29 -28.72
C MET A 207 -1.08 4.01 -29.89
N GLN A 208 -1.47 3.21 -30.89
CA GLN A 208 -2.28 3.68 -32.01
C GLN A 208 -3.75 3.68 -31.59
N VAL A 209 -4.49 4.71 -32.00
CA VAL A 209 -5.95 4.75 -31.84
C VAL A 209 -6.56 4.35 -33.18
N PRO A 210 -7.51 3.40 -33.20
CA PRO A 210 -8.25 3.11 -34.42
C PRO A 210 -8.88 4.38 -34.98
N ASP A 211 -8.84 4.53 -36.31
CA ASP A 211 -9.48 5.62 -37.05
C ASP A 211 -11.01 5.43 -36.98
N ASP A 212 -11.58 5.78 -35.84
CA ASP A 212 -13.01 5.85 -35.58
C ASP A 212 -13.45 7.31 -35.50
N SER A 213 -14.74 7.56 -35.76
CA SER A 213 -15.28 8.93 -35.79
C SER A 213 -15.26 9.64 -34.44
N ASP A 214 -14.80 8.99 -33.36
CA ASP A 214 -14.78 9.47 -31.99
C ASP A 214 -13.38 9.31 -31.35
N SER A 215 -12.31 9.42 -32.14
CA SER A 215 -10.91 9.30 -31.69
C SER A 215 -10.47 10.50 -30.83
N THR A 216 -11.11 10.70 -29.69
CA THR A 216 -10.80 11.71 -28.69
C THR A 216 -10.13 11.04 -27.49
N THR A 217 -9.29 11.76 -26.75
CA THR A 217 -8.72 11.25 -25.50
C THR A 217 -9.78 10.88 -24.47
N LYS A 218 -10.94 11.55 -24.54
CA LYS A 218 -12.12 11.20 -23.77
C LYS A 218 -12.66 9.81 -24.13
N SER A 219 -12.89 9.52 -25.41
CA SER A 219 -13.41 8.22 -25.85
C SER A 219 -12.46 7.08 -25.48
N VAL A 220 -11.14 7.30 -25.61
CA VAL A 220 -10.13 6.33 -25.16
C VAL A 220 -10.19 6.12 -23.64
N LEU A 221 -10.35 7.18 -22.86
CA LEU A 221 -10.49 7.08 -21.41
C LEU A 221 -11.76 6.33 -21.00
N ASP A 222 -12.87 6.54 -21.71
CA ASP A 222 -14.13 5.81 -21.49
C ASP A 222 -13.95 4.32 -21.81
N LYS A 223 -13.27 3.98 -22.92
CA LYS A 223 -12.91 2.60 -23.26
C LYS A 223 -11.98 1.98 -22.20
N TRP A 224 -11.03 2.73 -21.68
CA TRP A 224 -10.17 2.26 -20.57
C TRP A 224 -10.99 2.00 -19.31
N PHE A 225 -11.92 2.89 -18.97
CA PHE A 225 -12.77 2.73 -17.80
C PHE A 225 -13.63 1.46 -17.92
N ASP A 226 -14.23 1.21 -19.07
CA ASP A 226 -15.00 -0.02 -19.26
C ASP A 226 -14.10 -1.27 -19.20
N PHE A 227 -13.03 -1.30 -19.99
CA PHE A 227 -12.17 -2.48 -20.07
C PHE A 227 -11.33 -2.72 -18.79
N CYS A 228 -10.55 -1.75 -18.35
CA CYS A 228 -9.66 -1.89 -17.20
C CYS A 228 -10.39 -1.78 -15.86
N TRP A 229 -11.32 -0.84 -15.74
CA TRP A 229 -11.97 -0.54 -14.46
C TRP A 229 -13.20 -1.42 -14.19
N LYS A 230 -14.10 -1.61 -15.14
CA LYS A 230 -15.28 -2.47 -14.93
C LYS A 230 -14.97 -3.94 -15.16
N ASP A 231 -14.28 -4.27 -16.26
CA ASP A 231 -14.10 -5.67 -16.68
C ASP A 231 -12.81 -6.31 -16.14
N GLY A 232 -11.94 -5.53 -15.50
CA GLY A 232 -10.72 -6.02 -14.85
C GLY A 232 -9.49 -6.08 -15.74
N GLY A 233 -9.56 -5.54 -16.96
CA GLY A 233 -8.43 -5.21 -17.83
C GLY A 233 -7.57 -6.40 -18.24
N GLY A 234 -8.19 -7.57 -18.41
CA GLY A 234 -7.51 -8.77 -18.85
C GLY A 234 -6.63 -9.44 -17.79
N LEU A 235 -6.62 -8.99 -16.54
CA LEU A 235 -5.93 -9.70 -15.45
C LEU A 235 -6.50 -11.13 -15.28
N PRO A 236 -5.67 -12.10 -14.85
CA PRO A 236 -6.12 -13.47 -14.57
C PRO A 236 -6.89 -13.54 -13.23
N ASN A 237 -7.87 -12.66 -13.05
CA ASN A 237 -8.71 -12.64 -11.87
C ASN A 237 -9.82 -13.69 -12.03
N PRO A 238 -10.02 -14.58 -11.04
CA PRO A 238 -11.08 -15.59 -11.13
C PRO A 238 -12.49 -14.98 -11.08
N ILE A 239 -12.60 -13.75 -10.57
CA ILE A 239 -13.85 -13.03 -10.39
C ILE A 239 -13.63 -11.60 -10.94
N PRO A 240 -14.54 -11.10 -11.79
CA PRO A 240 -14.46 -9.72 -12.27
C PRO A 240 -14.56 -8.72 -11.11
N PRO A 241 -14.07 -7.49 -11.27
CA PRO A 241 -14.21 -6.46 -10.23
C PRO A 241 -15.67 -6.29 -9.80
N ILE A 242 -15.90 -6.20 -8.49
CA ILE A 242 -17.25 -6.00 -7.95
C ILE A 242 -17.46 -4.51 -7.67
N PRO A 243 -18.41 -3.84 -8.33
CA PRO A 243 -18.71 -2.44 -8.04
C PRO A 243 -19.34 -2.32 -6.64
N LEU A 244 -18.87 -1.35 -5.86
CA LEU A 244 -19.38 -1.01 -4.53
C LEU A 244 -20.35 0.17 -4.54
N SER A 245 -20.27 1.00 -5.57
CA SER A 245 -21.10 2.19 -5.76
C SER A 245 -21.92 2.09 -7.03
N LYS A 246 -23.04 2.83 -7.10
CA LYS A 246 -23.94 2.82 -8.26
C LYS A 246 -23.31 3.46 -9.50
N ASP A 247 -22.37 4.37 -9.31
CA ASP A 247 -21.60 5.03 -10.38
C ASP A 247 -20.45 4.15 -10.91
N GLY A 248 -20.11 3.06 -10.22
CA GLY A 248 -19.01 2.17 -10.59
C GLY A 248 -17.62 2.71 -10.29
N TYR A 249 -17.49 3.87 -9.62
CA TYR A 249 -16.20 4.48 -9.28
C TYR A 249 -15.51 3.85 -8.08
N ASP A 250 -16.21 3.02 -7.31
CA ASP A 250 -15.66 2.27 -6.20
C ASP A 250 -15.82 0.79 -6.52
N ARG A 251 -14.74 0.00 -6.43
CA ARG A 251 -14.73 -1.42 -6.78
C ARG A 251 -13.90 -2.25 -5.81
N ILE A 252 -14.16 -3.55 -5.76
CA ILE A 252 -13.29 -4.53 -5.10
C ILE A 252 -12.69 -5.48 -6.13
N LEU A 253 -11.37 -5.64 -6.10
CA LEU A 253 -10.62 -6.67 -6.84
C LEU A 253 -10.52 -7.94 -5.99
N ILE A 254 -11.00 -9.08 -6.50
CA ILE A 254 -11.01 -10.37 -5.78
C ILE A 254 -10.26 -11.46 -6.56
N PRO A 255 -9.31 -12.16 -5.91
CA PRO A 255 -8.44 -11.73 -4.80
C PRO A 255 -7.53 -10.55 -5.22
N PRO A 256 -7.02 -9.72 -4.30
CA PRO A 256 -6.95 -9.97 -2.86
C PRO A 256 -7.81 -9.03 -2.00
N PHE A 257 -9.03 -8.72 -2.44
CA PHE A 257 -9.99 -7.82 -1.77
C PHE A 257 -9.51 -6.36 -1.66
N LEU A 258 -8.77 -5.89 -2.67
CA LEU A 258 -8.38 -4.48 -2.75
C LEU A 258 -9.58 -3.66 -3.19
N ARG A 259 -9.91 -2.65 -2.39
CA ARG A 259 -10.90 -1.63 -2.67
C ARG A 259 -10.19 -0.48 -3.38
N GLU A 260 -10.65 -0.17 -4.57
CA GLU A 260 -10.14 0.93 -5.36
C GLU A 260 -11.24 1.95 -5.60
N LYS A 261 -10.87 3.22 -5.55
CA LYS A 261 -11.80 4.33 -5.72
C LYS A 261 -11.24 5.35 -6.69
N ILE A 262 -12.01 5.71 -7.71
CA ILE A 262 -11.76 6.91 -8.53
C ILE A 262 -12.27 8.12 -7.78
N PHE A 263 -11.41 9.13 -7.63
CA PHE A 263 -11.76 10.42 -7.06
C PHE A 263 -12.24 11.40 -8.10
N GLN A 264 -11.55 11.41 -9.24
CA GLN A 264 -11.70 12.46 -10.22
C GLN A 264 -11.48 11.88 -11.61
N ILE A 265 -12.35 12.31 -12.54
CA ILE A 265 -12.21 12.07 -13.97
C ILE A 265 -12.25 13.44 -14.62
N ASN A 266 -11.16 13.83 -15.26
CA ASN A 266 -11.05 15.09 -15.96
C ASN A 266 -10.99 14.82 -17.46
N HIS A 267 -11.98 15.31 -18.19
CA HIS A 267 -11.96 15.29 -19.65
C HIS A 267 -11.41 16.62 -20.16
N ASP A 268 -10.67 16.56 -21.26
CA ASP A 268 -10.14 17.72 -21.98
C ASP A 268 -9.48 18.77 -21.06
N VAL A 269 -8.55 18.29 -20.22
CA VAL A 269 -7.76 19.14 -19.33
C VAL A 269 -6.87 20.02 -20.20
N SER A 270 -7.22 21.31 -20.29
CA SER A 270 -6.55 22.35 -21.07
C SER A 270 -6.68 22.24 -22.61
N ASP A 271 -6.11 23.19 -23.34
CA ASP A 271 -6.00 23.17 -24.81
C ASP A 271 -5.13 22.01 -25.34
N GLU A 272 -4.50 21.22 -24.46
CA GLU A 272 -3.53 20.17 -24.79
C GLU A 272 -4.14 18.80 -25.15
N LYS A 273 -5.47 18.69 -25.36
CA LYS A 273 -6.16 17.43 -25.69
C LYS A 273 -5.74 16.27 -24.76
N LYS A 274 -5.87 16.50 -23.44
CA LYS A 274 -5.51 15.54 -22.39
C LYS A 274 -6.77 15.07 -21.66
N SER A 275 -6.83 13.79 -21.29
CA SER A 275 -7.84 13.28 -20.36
C SER A 275 -7.18 12.49 -19.23
N GLU A 276 -7.73 12.58 -18.03
CA GLU A 276 -7.07 12.12 -16.81
C GLU A 276 -8.03 11.46 -15.82
N ILE A 277 -7.55 10.43 -15.13
CA ILE A 277 -8.21 9.78 -13.98
C ILE A 277 -7.27 9.82 -12.79
N ILE A 278 -7.82 10.16 -11.62
CA ILE A 278 -7.11 10.05 -10.33
C ILE A 278 -7.86 9.04 -9.47
N TYR A 279 -7.13 8.05 -8.94
CA TYR A 279 -7.68 6.97 -8.14
C TYR A 279 -6.79 6.59 -6.96
N THR A 280 -7.33 5.85 -5.99
CA THR A 280 -6.59 5.31 -4.84
C THR A 280 -6.97 3.87 -4.54
N VAL A 281 -6.09 3.18 -3.81
CA VAL A 281 -6.41 1.92 -3.12
C VAL A 281 -6.75 2.26 -1.67
N ALA A 282 -8.01 2.07 -1.28
CA ALA A 282 -8.56 2.56 -0.01
C ALA A 282 -8.33 1.63 1.19
N ASN A 283 -7.92 0.38 0.97
CA ASN A 283 -7.71 -0.61 2.04
C ASN A 283 -6.44 -1.47 1.81
N PRO A 284 -5.28 -0.85 1.56
CA PRO A 284 -4.06 -1.64 1.44
C PRO A 284 -3.82 -2.42 2.74
N SER A 285 -3.55 -3.72 2.63
CA SER A 285 -3.37 -4.62 3.76
C SER A 285 -1.99 -5.27 3.70
N SER A 286 -1.39 -5.51 4.86
CA SER A 286 -0.14 -6.27 5.00
C SER A 286 -0.20 -7.63 4.32
N LEU A 287 -1.38 -8.25 4.22
CA LEU A 287 -1.56 -9.57 3.64
C LEU A 287 -1.64 -9.55 2.10
N THR A 288 -2.04 -8.41 1.52
CA THR A 288 -2.50 -8.35 0.13
C THR A 288 -1.63 -7.40 -0.69
N TYR A 289 -1.59 -6.14 -0.30
CA TYR A 289 -0.79 -5.09 -0.91
C TYR A 289 -0.23 -4.20 0.22
N PRO A 290 1.00 -4.48 0.70
CA PRO A 290 1.54 -3.91 1.93
C PRO A 290 2.07 -2.49 1.71
N VAL A 291 1.14 -1.55 1.50
CA VAL A 291 1.41 -0.11 1.36
C VAL A 291 0.61 0.69 2.37
N HIS A 292 1.14 1.82 2.77
CA HIS A 292 0.49 2.84 3.57
C HIS A 292 -0.51 3.65 2.75
N THR A 293 -0.07 4.08 1.57
CA THR A 293 -0.85 4.89 0.64
C THR A 293 -0.55 4.44 -0.78
N HIS A 294 -1.56 4.56 -1.64
CA HIS A 294 -1.44 4.37 -3.09
C HIS A 294 -2.32 5.43 -3.76
N LEU A 295 -1.72 6.24 -4.62
CA LEU A 295 -2.40 7.26 -5.42
C LEU A 295 -1.96 7.09 -6.87
N GLY A 296 -2.90 6.74 -7.74
CA GLY A 296 -2.67 6.59 -9.17
C GLY A 296 -3.23 7.77 -9.94
N ARG A 297 -2.47 8.24 -10.93
CA ARG A 297 -2.86 9.22 -11.94
C ARG A 297 -2.65 8.58 -13.31
N LEU A 298 -3.72 8.43 -14.07
CA LEU A 298 -3.71 7.93 -15.44
C LEU A 298 -3.98 9.08 -16.37
N THR A 299 -3.13 9.27 -17.37
CA THR A 299 -3.24 10.34 -18.36
C THR A 299 -3.21 9.76 -19.77
N PHE A 300 -4.18 10.16 -20.58
CA PHE A 300 -4.17 10.00 -22.04
C PHE A 300 -3.85 11.35 -22.66
N GLN A 301 -2.79 11.40 -23.47
CA GLN A 301 -2.33 12.62 -24.12
C GLN A 301 -2.10 12.36 -25.61
N ALA A 302 -2.72 13.16 -26.48
CA ALA A 302 -2.45 13.09 -27.91
C ALA A 302 -0.99 13.45 -28.22
N VAL A 303 -0.35 12.72 -29.13
CA VAL A 303 1.03 13.03 -29.54
C VAL A 303 1.02 14.29 -30.41
N GLU A 304 1.87 15.28 -30.07
CA GLU A 304 1.99 16.52 -30.84
C GLU A 304 2.36 16.25 -32.31
N GLY A 305 1.67 16.95 -33.21
CA GLY A 305 1.91 16.85 -34.66
C GLY A 305 0.98 15.91 -35.42
N ALA A 306 0.15 15.13 -34.72
CA ALA A 306 -0.94 14.37 -35.32
C ALA A 306 -2.21 15.24 -35.42
N GLY A 307 -2.77 15.41 -36.61
CA GLY A 307 -3.96 16.25 -36.83
C GLY A 307 -5.22 15.66 -36.16
N ALA A 308 -5.38 14.34 -36.28
CA ALA A 308 -6.30 13.49 -35.51
C ALA A 308 -5.51 12.77 -34.40
N VAL A 309 -6.19 12.20 -33.38
CA VAL A 309 -5.51 11.42 -32.33
C VAL A 309 -5.17 10.03 -32.89
N ASP A 310 -4.34 9.97 -33.94
CA ASP A 310 -3.90 8.71 -34.54
C ASP A 310 -2.97 7.97 -33.56
N GLU A 311 -2.18 8.74 -32.80
CA GLU A 311 -1.30 8.26 -31.75
C GLU A 311 -1.56 9.00 -30.43
N LEU A 312 -1.50 8.24 -29.34
CA LEU A 312 -1.53 8.79 -28.00
C LEU A 312 -0.46 8.16 -27.10
N ASP A 313 -0.04 8.94 -26.12
CA ASP A 313 0.74 8.48 -25.00
C ASP A 313 -0.21 8.18 -23.81
N LEU A 314 -0.16 6.93 -23.35
CA LEU A 314 -0.74 6.49 -22.08
C LEU A 314 0.33 6.61 -21.00
N ILE A 315 0.13 7.53 -20.07
CA ILE A 315 1.04 7.79 -18.96
C ILE A 315 0.34 7.39 -17.66
N TRP A 316 0.96 6.48 -16.91
CA TRP A 316 0.45 6.00 -15.64
C TRP A 316 1.46 6.28 -14.53
N GLU A 317 1.11 7.20 -13.66
CA GLU A 317 1.90 7.62 -12.52
C GLU A 317 1.29 7.05 -11.24
N VAL A 318 2.07 6.34 -10.45
CA VAL A 318 1.59 5.73 -9.20
C VAL A 318 2.53 6.08 -8.06
N ASN A 319 2.00 6.86 -7.12
CA ASN A 319 2.66 7.20 -5.88
C ASN A 319 2.30 6.21 -4.77
N ILE A 320 3.31 5.58 -4.20
CA ILE A 320 3.14 4.60 -3.14
C ILE A 320 4.05 4.88 -1.96
N ARG A 321 3.58 4.50 -0.77
CA ARG A 321 4.41 4.44 0.44
C ARG A 321 4.40 2.99 0.93
N PRO A 322 5.41 2.17 0.61
CA PRO A 322 5.42 0.76 1.00
C PRO A 322 5.62 0.60 2.50
N TYR A 323 5.10 -0.50 3.06
CA TYR A 323 5.46 -0.92 4.42
C TYR A 323 6.95 -1.21 4.52
N ARG A 324 7.49 -1.12 5.74
CA ARG A 324 8.89 -1.43 6.00
C ARG A 324 9.26 -2.82 5.48
N GLY A 325 10.33 -2.89 4.69
CA GLY A 325 10.87 -4.14 4.16
C GLY A 325 10.07 -4.73 3.01
N SER A 326 8.94 -4.14 2.65
CA SER A 326 8.09 -4.57 1.53
C SER A 326 8.36 -3.80 0.24
N GLU A 327 9.19 -2.76 0.26
CA GLU A 327 9.44 -1.88 -0.90
C GLU A 327 9.75 -2.66 -2.18
N ALA A 328 10.72 -3.59 -2.15
CA ALA A 328 11.09 -4.35 -3.35
C ALA A 328 9.91 -5.17 -3.90
N PHE A 329 9.15 -5.83 -3.01
CA PHE A 329 7.97 -6.59 -3.41
C PHE A 329 6.89 -5.67 -4.00
N VAL A 330 6.58 -4.57 -3.33
CA VAL A 330 5.56 -3.61 -3.76
C VAL A 330 5.95 -2.99 -5.11
N LYS A 331 7.21 -2.60 -5.29
CA LYS A 331 7.72 -2.06 -6.57
C LYS A 331 7.50 -3.05 -7.71
N THR A 332 8.02 -4.27 -7.58
CA THR A 332 7.87 -5.31 -8.60
C THR A 332 6.42 -5.66 -8.86
N LEU A 333 5.59 -5.79 -7.82
CA LEU A 333 4.17 -6.11 -7.99
C LEU A 333 3.43 -5.00 -8.73
N THR A 334 3.69 -3.74 -8.36
CA THR A 334 3.02 -2.57 -8.95
C THR A 334 3.45 -2.39 -10.41
N GLU A 335 4.75 -2.44 -10.71
CA GLU A 335 5.27 -2.42 -12.09
C GLU A 335 4.64 -3.52 -12.94
N THR A 336 4.57 -4.74 -12.40
CA THR A 336 4.02 -5.89 -13.13
C THR A 336 2.54 -5.66 -13.45
N ILE A 337 1.73 -5.29 -12.45
CA ILE A 337 0.29 -5.09 -12.64
C ILE A 337 0.03 -3.97 -13.65
N LEU A 338 0.73 -2.83 -13.53
CA LEU A 338 0.58 -1.72 -14.47
C LEU A 338 0.99 -2.11 -15.88
N SER A 339 2.13 -2.80 -16.02
CA SER A 339 2.61 -3.25 -17.33
C SER A 339 1.60 -4.16 -18.01
N ILE A 340 0.99 -5.09 -17.25
CA ILE A 340 -0.08 -5.95 -17.77
C ILE A 340 -1.28 -5.12 -18.19
N TYR A 341 -1.80 -4.23 -17.34
CA TYR A 341 -2.95 -3.41 -17.69
C TYR A 341 -2.72 -2.55 -18.94
N MET A 342 -1.58 -1.85 -19.01
CA MET A 342 -1.26 -0.98 -20.14
C MET A 342 -1.14 -1.79 -21.44
N THR A 343 -0.53 -2.97 -21.37
CA THR A 343 -0.33 -3.87 -22.51
C THR A 343 -1.64 -4.49 -23.00
N CYS A 344 -2.44 -5.03 -22.07
CA CYS A 344 -3.77 -5.57 -22.35
C CYS A 344 -4.65 -4.49 -22.97
N PHE A 345 -4.64 -3.27 -22.42
CA PHE A 345 -5.44 -2.17 -22.95
C PHE A 345 -4.98 -1.71 -24.33
N LYS A 346 -3.66 -1.59 -24.57
CA LYS A 346 -3.13 -1.31 -25.91
C LYS A 346 -3.59 -2.37 -26.91
N THR A 347 -3.49 -3.63 -26.55
CA THR A 347 -3.93 -4.75 -27.41
C THR A 347 -5.44 -4.71 -27.65
N HIS A 348 -6.23 -4.41 -26.62
CA HIS A 348 -7.69 -4.23 -26.73
C HIS A 348 -8.05 -3.14 -27.74
N MET A 349 -7.28 -2.06 -27.76
CA MET A 349 -7.51 -0.91 -28.65
C MET A 349 -7.02 -1.18 -30.07
N GLU A 350 -5.87 -1.81 -30.25
CA GLU A 350 -5.26 -2.04 -31.57
C GLU A 350 -5.81 -3.29 -32.28
N ARG A 351 -6.23 -4.31 -31.52
CA ARG A 351 -6.63 -5.64 -32.01
C ARG A 351 -7.92 -6.15 -31.33
N PRO A 352 -9.02 -5.38 -31.41
CA PRO A 352 -10.24 -5.69 -30.65
C PRO A 352 -10.84 -7.04 -31.07
N GLY A 353 -11.07 -7.91 -30.08
CA GLY A 353 -11.75 -9.19 -30.26
C GLY A 353 -10.90 -10.29 -30.93
N GLU A 354 -9.59 -10.06 -31.09
CA GLU A 354 -8.69 -11.09 -31.60
C GLU A 354 -8.53 -12.24 -30.59
N MET A 355 -8.48 -13.47 -31.08
CA MET A 355 -8.47 -14.67 -30.25
C MET A 355 -7.23 -15.52 -30.52
N VAL A 356 -6.62 -16.07 -29.47
CA VAL A 356 -5.56 -17.07 -29.54
C VAL A 356 -6.09 -18.46 -29.23
N ASP A 357 -5.74 -19.41 -30.08
CA ASP A 357 -6.10 -20.83 -29.96
C ASP A 357 -5.25 -21.54 -28.91
N VAL A 358 -5.90 -22.26 -27.98
CA VAL A 358 -5.20 -23.08 -26.98
C VAL A 358 -5.22 -24.55 -27.37
N TYR A 359 -4.06 -25.14 -27.52
CA TYR A 359 -3.91 -26.55 -27.92
C TYR A 359 -3.55 -27.46 -26.74
N ALA A 360 -3.89 -28.75 -26.84
CA ALA A 360 -3.52 -29.73 -25.83
C ALA A 360 -1.99 -29.90 -25.73
N PRO A 361 -1.44 -30.20 -24.53
CA PRO A 361 -0.01 -30.45 -24.36
C PRO A 361 0.51 -31.49 -25.37
N ARG A 362 1.63 -31.16 -26.02
CA ARG A 362 2.23 -31.94 -27.12
C ARG A 362 2.29 -33.43 -26.77
N GLY A 363 1.48 -34.27 -27.42
CA GLY A 363 1.65 -35.72 -27.33
C GLY A 363 0.46 -36.62 -27.62
N LYS A 364 -0.81 -36.18 -27.49
CA LYS A 364 -1.96 -37.10 -27.60
C LYS A 364 -3.16 -36.64 -28.43
N MET A 365 -3.12 -35.47 -29.04
CA MET A 365 -4.25 -34.93 -29.82
C MET A 365 -3.83 -34.24 -31.13
N LYS A 366 -2.89 -34.82 -31.89
CA LYS A 366 -2.66 -34.36 -33.27
C LYS A 366 -3.95 -34.53 -34.08
N GLY A 367 -4.58 -33.44 -34.50
CA GLY A 367 -5.76 -33.43 -35.38
C GLY A 367 -7.11 -33.15 -34.69
N LYS A 368 -7.16 -32.99 -33.37
CA LYS A 368 -8.30 -32.34 -32.70
C LYS A 368 -7.95 -30.86 -32.62
N GLY A 369 -8.81 -29.99 -33.12
CA GLY A 369 -8.59 -28.53 -33.13
C GLY A 369 -8.34 -27.92 -31.74
N PRO A 370 -8.40 -26.59 -31.61
CA PRO A 370 -8.16 -25.93 -30.33
C PRO A 370 -9.11 -26.45 -29.23
N LEU A 371 -8.60 -26.56 -28.00
CA LEU A 371 -9.38 -26.91 -26.81
C LEU A 371 -10.35 -25.79 -26.44
N PHE A 372 -9.86 -24.55 -26.49
CA PHE A 372 -10.62 -23.33 -26.27
C PHE A 372 -9.84 -22.16 -26.89
N GLN A 373 -10.48 -20.99 -26.95
CA GLN A 373 -9.89 -19.75 -27.42
C GLN A 373 -9.89 -18.72 -26.29
N VAL A 374 -8.87 -17.87 -26.26
CA VAL A 374 -8.71 -16.80 -25.27
C VAL A 374 -8.52 -15.48 -26.02
N ASN A 375 -9.10 -14.39 -25.54
CA ASN A 375 -8.88 -13.08 -26.16
C ASN A 375 -7.42 -12.64 -25.95
N VAL A 376 -6.77 -12.18 -27.01
CA VAL A 376 -5.37 -11.72 -27.01
C VAL A 376 -5.18 -10.51 -26.09
N ASP A 377 -6.23 -9.70 -25.90
CA ASP A 377 -6.22 -8.57 -24.97
C ASP A 377 -6.26 -8.96 -23.47
N SER A 378 -6.30 -10.25 -23.17
CA SER A 378 -6.11 -10.75 -21.79
C SER A 378 -4.66 -11.10 -21.50
N TRP A 379 -4.25 -11.07 -20.23
CA TRP A 379 -2.92 -11.50 -19.81
C TRP A 379 -2.62 -12.92 -20.30
N LEU A 380 -3.56 -13.85 -20.12
CA LEU A 380 -3.40 -15.22 -20.57
C LEU A 380 -3.28 -15.30 -22.10
N GLY A 381 -4.09 -14.53 -22.83
CA GLY A 381 -4.06 -14.47 -24.28
C GLY A 381 -2.72 -13.95 -24.83
N GLY A 382 -2.27 -12.79 -24.35
CA GLY A 382 -0.97 -12.22 -24.74
C GLY A 382 0.21 -13.13 -24.38
N VAL A 383 0.16 -13.79 -23.21
CA VAL A 383 1.16 -14.79 -22.81
C VAL A 383 1.17 -15.98 -23.77
N LEU A 384 0.01 -16.53 -24.12
CA LEU A 384 -0.11 -17.66 -25.03
C LEU A 384 0.33 -17.29 -26.45
N GLU A 385 -0.06 -16.12 -26.95
CA GLU A 385 0.37 -15.62 -28.25
C GLU A 385 1.89 -15.46 -28.30
N THR A 386 2.47 -14.80 -27.29
CA THR A 386 3.92 -14.64 -27.19
C THR A 386 4.61 -16.01 -27.20
N HIS A 387 4.09 -16.97 -26.42
CA HIS A 387 4.65 -18.32 -26.37
C HIS A 387 4.54 -19.08 -27.69
N LEU A 388 3.44 -18.92 -28.44
CA LEU A 388 3.25 -19.56 -29.75
C LEU A 388 4.17 -18.99 -30.82
N ASN A 389 4.52 -17.71 -30.70
CA ASN A 389 5.43 -17.00 -31.60
C ASN A 389 6.89 -17.02 -31.11
N ASP A 390 7.19 -17.65 -29.97
CA ASP A 390 8.53 -17.72 -29.40
C ASP A 390 9.36 -18.81 -30.09
N ASP A 391 10.30 -18.40 -30.93
CA ASP A 391 11.23 -19.28 -31.66
C ASP A 391 12.48 -19.69 -30.84
N ARG A 392 12.62 -19.23 -29.58
CA ARG A 392 13.77 -19.59 -28.73
C ARG A 392 13.77 -21.07 -28.34
N PRO A 393 14.90 -21.64 -27.90
CA PRO A 393 14.96 -23.04 -27.45
C PRO A 393 14.02 -23.34 -26.27
N VAL A 394 13.42 -24.54 -26.25
CA VAL A 394 12.47 -24.99 -25.20
C VAL A 394 13.01 -24.83 -23.78
N ALA A 395 14.31 -25.00 -23.56
CA ALA A 395 14.92 -24.82 -22.25
C ALA A 395 14.84 -23.37 -21.76
N GLU A 396 15.03 -22.41 -22.65
CA GLU A 396 14.89 -20.98 -22.37
C GLU A 396 13.41 -20.65 -22.13
N GLN A 397 12.51 -21.12 -22.99
CA GLN A 397 11.06 -21.00 -22.78
C GLN A 397 10.61 -21.62 -21.45
N THR A 398 11.21 -22.72 -21.00
CA THR A 398 10.82 -23.37 -19.74
C THR A 398 11.34 -22.62 -18.51
N ALA A 399 12.53 -22.04 -18.58
CA ALA A 399 13.06 -21.18 -17.51
C ALA A 399 12.18 -19.93 -17.31
N ASP A 400 11.66 -19.44 -18.43
CA ASP A 400 10.81 -18.28 -18.52
C ASP A 400 9.39 -18.59 -17.95
N LEU A 401 8.85 -19.81 -18.08
CA LEU A 401 7.59 -20.25 -17.41
C LEU A 401 7.60 -20.09 -15.88
N LEU A 402 8.79 -20.05 -15.27
CA LEU A 402 8.97 -19.82 -13.83
C LEU A 402 9.01 -18.33 -13.46
N GLN A 403 8.92 -17.45 -14.46
CA GLN A 403 8.78 -16.00 -14.33
C GLN A 403 7.52 -15.55 -15.09
N PRO A 404 6.32 -16.06 -14.74
CA PRO A 404 5.08 -15.78 -15.49
C PRO A 404 4.76 -14.29 -15.56
N LEU A 405 5.24 -13.52 -14.57
CA LEU A 405 5.14 -12.05 -14.51
C LEU A 405 6.09 -11.32 -15.47
N LYS A 406 6.86 -12.01 -16.31
CA LYS A 406 7.68 -11.41 -17.37
C LYS A 406 7.24 -11.81 -18.77
N TRP A 407 6.26 -12.72 -18.87
CA TRP A 407 5.80 -13.27 -20.16
C TRP A 407 4.85 -12.29 -20.83
N GLY A 408 5.15 -11.96 -22.09
CA GLY A 408 4.38 -10.98 -22.84
C GLY A 408 4.48 -9.55 -22.31
N ILE A 409 5.49 -9.21 -21.50
CA ILE A 409 5.66 -7.86 -20.92
C ILE A 409 6.76 -7.04 -21.62
N GLN A 410 7.62 -7.66 -22.43
CA GLN A 410 8.53 -6.90 -23.29
C GLN A 410 7.77 -6.40 -24.52
N TYR A 411 7.06 -5.30 -24.35
CA TYR A 411 6.50 -4.53 -25.45
C TYR A 411 7.45 -3.40 -25.83
N ASP A 412 7.76 -3.32 -27.12
CA ASP A 412 8.42 -2.16 -27.69
C ASP A 412 7.59 -0.90 -27.37
N GLY A 413 8.22 0.05 -26.69
CA GLY A 413 7.62 1.34 -26.34
C GLY A 413 6.99 1.45 -24.95
N LEU A 414 6.99 0.39 -24.12
CA LEU A 414 6.71 0.54 -22.69
C LEU A 414 8.00 0.94 -21.97
N SER A 415 7.96 2.06 -21.25
CA SER A 415 9.04 2.52 -20.38
C SER A 415 8.50 2.74 -18.97
N SER A 416 9.26 2.31 -17.96
CA SER A 416 8.91 2.47 -16.55
C SER A 416 10.11 2.97 -15.77
N GLU A 417 9.90 3.99 -14.94
CA GLU A 417 10.94 4.54 -14.08
C GLU A 417 10.43 4.81 -12.66
N TRP A 418 11.28 4.53 -11.67
CA TRP A 418 11.03 4.91 -10.28
C TRP A 418 11.78 6.18 -9.93
N THR A 419 11.06 7.13 -9.35
CA THR A 419 11.63 8.36 -8.79
C THR A 419 11.11 8.60 -7.37
N THR A 420 11.65 9.61 -6.70
CA THR A 420 11.18 10.05 -5.36
C THR A 420 10.40 11.37 -5.43
N LYS A 421 9.81 11.68 -6.60
CA LYS A 421 8.99 12.89 -6.79
C LYS A 421 7.62 12.66 -6.16
N ASP A 422 7.12 13.62 -5.40
CA ASP A 422 5.72 13.59 -4.94
C ASP A 422 4.82 14.27 -5.98
N ILE A 423 3.69 13.64 -6.30
CA ILE A 423 2.66 14.21 -7.19
C ILE A 423 1.46 14.73 -6.38
N SER A 424 1.39 14.43 -5.07
CA SER A 424 0.28 14.93 -4.26
C SER A 424 0.26 16.45 -4.16
N ASP A 425 1.42 17.10 -4.26
CA ASP A 425 1.52 18.56 -4.26
C ASP A 425 0.86 19.20 -5.49
N GLU A 426 0.70 18.44 -6.58
CA GLU A 426 0.02 18.87 -7.81
C GLU A 426 -1.49 18.52 -7.80
N ILE A 427 -1.93 17.64 -6.91
CA ILE A 427 -3.31 17.16 -6.83
C ILE A 427 -3.99 17.84 -5.63
N ILE A 428 -4.76 18.89 -5.91
CA ILE A 428 -5.65 19.48 -4.91
C ILE A 428 -6.82 18.52 -4.71
N LEU A 429 -6.72 17.66 -3.69
CA LEU A 429 -7.86 16.89 -3.20
C LEU A 429 -8.70 17.84 -2.35
N ASP A 430 -9.78 18.38 -2.92
CA ASP A 430 -10.83 19.01 -2.12
C ASP A 430 -11.49 17.90 -1.28
N GLU A 431 -11.23 17.88 0.03
CA GLU A 431 -11.79 16.90 1.00
C GLU A 431 -13.32 16.97 1.14
#